data_AF-A0A7C5L802-F1
#
_entry.id   AF-A0A7C5L802-F1
#
_cell.length_a   1.000
_cell.length_b   1.000
_cell.length_c   1.000
_cell.angle_alpha   90.00
_cell.angle_beta   90.00
_cell.angle_gamma   90.00
#
_symmetry.space_group_name_H-M   'P 1'
#
loop_
_entity.id
_entity.type
_entity.pdbx_description
1 polymer ?
#
loop_
_entity_poly.entity_id
_entity_poly.type
_entity_poly.pdbx_seq_one_letter_code
_entity_poly.pdbx_strand_id
1 'polypeptide(L)'
;DFDGVKVGDTAFDSFDIERLDIITLLFQTGYLTIKKYDAGRELYTLGYPNREVKKSMLEYLVHAFSNTSATQVRAYALDVADALQEEDLEKVRDVFNILLYSLPYQLHQKAEKFYHAIVHLFFTYMGLDVQSEVSTARGRADAIVEFDDKVYCFEFKLDRSAQEALEQLKSRGYADRYRNTGKKIILMGVNFSSEKREVDEFAVETIQASTS
;
A
#
# COMPACT_ATOMS: atom_id res chain seq x y z
N ASP A 1 0.80 -1.70 -6.65
CA ASP A 1 1.96 -2.34 -7.26
C ASP A 1 1.39 -3.08 -8.46
N PHE A 2 1.97 -2.89 -9.64
CA PHE A 2 1.50 -3.53 -10.88
C PHE A 2 2.24 -4.84 -11.16
N ASP A 3 3.13 -5.26 -10.25
CA ASP A 3 3.84 -6.52 -10.32
C ASP A 3 2.92 -7.69 -9.93
N GLY A 4 2.75 -8.66 -10.83
CA GLY A 4 1.92 -9.84 -10.59
C GLY A 4 0.43 -9.66 -10.91
N VAL A 5 0.03 -8.54 -11.55
CA VAL A 5 -1.38 -8.27 -11.91
C VAL A 5 -1.86 -9.27 -12.95
N LYS A 6 -3.05 -9.85 -12.74
CA LYS A 6 -3.66 -10.81 -13.67
C LYS A 6 -4.73 -10.16 -14.52
N VAL A 7 -4.61 -10.29 -15.85
CA VAL A 7 -5.57 -9.76 -16.81
C VAL A 7 -5.99 -10.85 -17.80
N GLY A 8 -7.24 -10.77 -18.27
CA GLY A 8 -7.74 -11.56 -19.38
C GLY A 8 -7.51 -10.85 -20.72
N ASP A 9 -7.76 -11.55 -21.82
CA ASP A 9 -7.43 -11.08 -23.18
C ASP A 9 -8.09 -9.74 -23.56
N THR A 10 -9.30 -9.48 -23.06
CA THR A 10 -10.05 -8.23 -23.35
C THR A 10 -9.38 -6.96 -22.81
N ALA A 11 -8.44 -7.08 -21.88
CA ALA A 11 -7.69 -5.95 -21.36
C ALA A 11 -6.72 -5.36 -22.39
N PHE A 12 -6.39 -6.10 -23.45
CA PHE A 12 -5.50 -5.61 -24.51
C PHE A 12 -6.23 -4.76 -25.57
N ASP A 13 -7.57 -4.81 -25.59
CA ASP A 13 -8.39 -4.23 -26.66
C ASP A 13 -9.23 -3.00 -26.25
N SER A 14 -9.35 -2.68 -24.95
CA SER A 14 -10.23 -1.59 -24.50
C SER A 14 -9.55 -0.21 -24.54
N PHE A 15 -9.87 0.59 -25.55
CA PHE A 15 -9.61 2.03 -25.58
C PHE A 15 -10.86 2.80 -25.14
N ASP A 16 -10.97 3.08 -23.84
CA ASP A 16 -11.96 4.02 -23.34
C ASP A 16 -11.22 5.21 -22.68
N ILE A 17 -11.16 6.32 -23.40
CA ILE A 17 -10.37 7.51 -23.02
C ILE A 17 -10.91 8.14 -21.72
N GLU A 18 -12.14 7.82 -21.31
CA GLU A 18 -12.77 8.30 -20.07
C GLU A 18 -12.59 7.34 -18.88
N ARG A 19 -12.13 6.11 -19.13
CA ARG A 19 -11.75 5.10 -18.12
C ARG A 19 -10.33 4.64 -18.43
N LEU A 20 -9.36 5.37 -17.90
CA LEU A 20 -7.96 4.98 -17.92
C LEU A 20 -7.78 3.56 -17.36
N ASP A 21 -7.83 2.54 -18.23
CA ASP A 21 -7.27 1.22 -17.91
C ASP A 21 -5.75 1.37 -17.96
N ILE A 22 -5.25 1.92 -16.85
CA ILE A 22 -3.85 2.28 -16.65
C ILE A 22 -2.94 1.07 -16.87
N ILE A 23 -3.44 -0.15 -16.65
CA ILE A 23 -2.71 -1.39 -16.86
C ILE A 23 -2.44 -1.60 -18.36
N THR A 24 -3.44 -1.40 -19.21
CA THR A 24 -3.33 -1.49 -20.67
C THR A 24 -2.35 -0.46 -21.22
N LEU A 25 -2.46 0.79 -20.75
CA LEU A 25 -1.56 1.86 -21.16
C LEU A 25 -0.11 1.55 -20.77
N LEU A 26 0.13 1.11 -19.53
CA LEU A 26 1.46 0.76 -19.04
C LEU A 26 2.05 -0.45 -19.76
N PHE A 27 1.22 -1.41 -20.17
CA PHE A 27 1.65 -2.54 -20.98
C PHE A 27 2.04 -2.10 -22.40
N GLN A 28 1.19 -1.33 -23.10
CA GLN A 28 1.47 -0.87 -24.46
C GLN A 28 2.67 0.07 -24.57
N THR A 29 2.90 0.88 -23.53
CA THR A 29 4.03 1.80 -23.46
C THR A 29 5.32 1.14 -22.93
N GLY A 30 5.29 -0.15 -22.59
CA GLY A 30 6.46 -0.94 -22.21
C GLY A 30 6.87 -0.85 -20.74
N TYR A 31 6.09 -0.19 -19.89
CA TYR A 31 6.31 -0.15 -18.43
C TYR A 31 5.93 -1.47 -17.75
N LEU A 32 4.96 -2.20 -18.29
CA LEU A 32 4.63 -3.57 -17.88
C LEU A 32 4.89 -4.53 -19.03
N THR A 33 5.28 -5.76 -18.69
CA THR A 33 5.46 -6.86 -19.62
C THR A 33 4.83 -8.14 -19.08
N ILE A 34 4.60 -9.12 -19.95
CA ILE A 34 4.08 -10.43 -19.55
C ILE A 34 5.19 -11.18 -18.80
N LYS A 35 4.91 -11.50 -17.54
CA LYS A 35 5.75 -12.36 -16.70
C LYS A 35 5.37 -13.83 -16.81
N LYS A 36 4.08 -14.12 -17.01
CA LYS A 36 3.55 -15.49 -17.12
C LYS A 36 2.24 -15.52 -17.89
N TYR A 37 1.99 -16.63 -18.58
CA TYR A 37 0.69 -16.96 -19.16
C TYR A 37 0.18 -18.29 -18.59
N ASP A 38 -1.06 -18.31 -18.14
CA ASP A 38 -1.78 -19.51 -17.68
C ASP A 38 -2.80 -19.92 -18.76
N ALA A 39 -2.39 -20.83 -19.63
CA ALA A 39 -3.21 -21.31 -20.74
C ALA A 39 -4.49 -22.05 -20.27
N GLY A 40 -4.51 -22.62 -19.07
CA GLY A 40 -5.68 -23.32 -18.55
C GLY A 40 -6.79 -22.37 -18.08
N ARG A 41 -6.46 -21.08 -17.89
CA ARG A 41 -7.38 -20.04 -17.43
C ARG A 41 -7.44 -18.83 -18.37
N GLU A 42 -6.65 -18.84 -19.44
CA GLU A 42 -6.48 -17.73 -20.38
C GLU A 42 -6.10 -16.41 -19.68
N LEU A 43 -5.22 -16.50 -18.67
CA LEU A 43 -4.79 -15.35 -17.86
C LEU A 43 -3.32 -15.00 -18.07
N TYR A 44 -3.05 -13.71 -18.22
CA TYR A 44 -1.70 -13.16 -18.26
C TYR A 44 -1.35 -12.53 -16.93
N THR A 45 -0.13 -12.76 -16.46
CA THR A 45 0.46 -12.06 -15.32
C THR A 45 1.39 -10.98 -15.85
N LEU A 46 1.09 -9.72 -15.54
CA LEU A 46 1.89 -8.57 -15.91
C LEU A 46 2.80 -8.14 -14.77
N GLY A 47 3.93 -7.51 -15.10
CA GLY A 47 4.84 -6.92 -14.13
C GLY A 47 5.95 -6.11 -14.79
N TYR A 48 6.73 -5.39 -13.99
CA TYR A 48 7.78 -4.52 -14.53
C TYR A 48 8.88 -5.34 -15.22
N PRO A 49 9.38 -4.94 -16.40
CA PRO A 49 10.38 -5.71 -17.13
C PRO A 49 11.66 -5.89 -16.31
N ASN A 50 12.11 -4.86 -15.61
CA ASN A 50 13.28 -4.89 -14.75
C ASN A 50 13.15 -3.89 -13.57
N ARG A 51 14.11 -3.92 -12.65
CA ARG A 51 14.15 -3.05 -11.46
C ARG A 51 14.27 -1.56 -11.81
N GLU A 52 14.96 -1.23 -12.91
CA GLU A 52 15.18 0.16 -13.34
C GLU A 52 13.88 0.79 -13.84
N VAL A 53 13.10 0.07 -14.67
CA VAL A 53 11.78 0.52 -15.14
C VAL A 53 10.80 0.64 -13.97
N LYS A 54 10.81 -0.30 -13.01
CA LYS A 54 10.03 -0.18 -11.76
C LYS A 54 10.42 1.10 -11.01
N LYS A 55 11.72 1.36 -10.84
CA LYS A 55 12.23 2.53 -10.13
C LYS A 55 11.87 3.84 -10.85
N SER A 56 12.09 3.94 -12.16
CA SER A 56 11.78 5.15 -12.93
C SER A 56 10.28 5.42 -13.01
N MET A 57 9.44 4.38 -13.08
CA MET A 57 7.99 4.55 -12.99
C MET A 57 7.57 5.06 -11.62
N LEU A 58 8.11 4.48 -10.54
CA LEU A 58 7.87 4.96 -9.18
C LEU A 58 8.35 6.41 -8.99
N GLU A 59 9.52 6.77 -9.52
CA GLU A 59 10.05 8.15 -9.49
C GLU A 59 9.15 9.11 -10.29
N TYR A 60 8.67 8.70 -11.47
CA TYR A 60 7.72 9.49 -12.26
C TYR A 60 6.39 9.68 -11.54
N LEU A 61 5.84 8.61 -10.94
CA LEU A 61 4.63 8.69 -10.13
C LEU A 61 4.84 9.63 -8.95
N VAL A 62 5.95 9.51 -8.22
CA VAL A 62 6.28 10.42 -7.12
C VAL A 62 6.34 11.88 -7.60
N HIS A 63 6.98 12.15 -8.74
CA HIS A 63 7.02 13.48 -9.34
C HIS A 63 5.66 13.98 -9.86
N ALA A 64 4.81 13.09 -10.37
CA ALA A 64 3.49 13.43 -10.91
C ALA A 64 2.45 13.64 -9.79
N PHE A 65 2.61 12.92 -8.67
CA PHE A 65 1.69 12.95 -7.54
C PHE A 65 2.13 13.90 -6.43
N SER A 66 3.35 14.43 -6.46
CA SER A 66 3.87 15.31 -5.41
C SER A 66 4.53 16.57 -5.98
N ASN A 67 4.30 17.73 -5.34
CA ASN A 67 5.10 18.94 -5.59
C ASN A 67 6.52 18.83 -4.99
N THR A 68 6.84 17.68 -4.40
CA THR A 68 8.06 17.40 -3.66
C THR A 68 9.01 16.54 -4.49
N SER A 69 10.32 16.80 -4.40
CA SER A 69 11.33 16.01 -5.12
C SER A 69 11.30 14.53 -4.70
N ALA A 70 11.64 13.62 -5.63
CA ALA A 70 11.74 12.19 -5.32
C ALA A 70 12.68 11.89 -4.13
N THR A 71 13.74 12.68 -3.95
CA THR A 71 14.67 12.59 -2.81
C THR A 71 13.98 12.87 -1.47
N GLN A 72 13.09 13.86 -1.42
CA GLN A 72 12.35 14.21 -0.20
C GLN A 72 11.27 13.18 0.13
N VAL A 73 10.55 12.66 -0.87
CA VAL A 73 9.62 11.54 -0.66
C VAL A 73 10.36 10.29 -0.16
N ARG A 74 11.59 10.06 -0.64
CA ARG A 74 12.47 9.01 -0.12
C ARG A 74 12.88 9.25 1.34
N ALA A 75 13.16 10.49 1.71
CA ALA A 75 13.47 10.84 3.10
C ALA A 75 12.27 10.55 4.01
N TYR A 76 11.07 10.98 3.63
CA TYR A 76 9.84 10.67 4.39
C TYR A 76 9.58 9.17 4.50
N ALA A 77 9.87 8.41 3.44
CA ALA A 77 9.82 6.96 3.44
C ALA A 77 10.76 6.35 4.49
N LEU A 78 11.99 6.83 4.60
CA LEU A 78 12.92 6.37 5.64
C LEU A 78 12.45 6.80 7.03
N ASP A 79 11.95 8.03 7.19
CA ASP A 79 11.47 8.56 8.46
C ASP A 79 10.29 7.74 9.03
N VAL A 80 9.36 7.27 8.17
CA VAL A 80 8.28 6.35 8.60
C VAL A 80 8.83 4.98 8.96
N ALA A 81 9.83 4.46 8.22
CA ALA A 81 10.42 3.17 8.53
C ALA A 81 11.06 3.18 9.91
N ASP A 82 11.84 4.23 10.20
CA ASP A 82 12.51 4.44 11.47
C ASP A 82 11.47 4.63 12.59
N ALA A 83 10.43 5.45 12.36
CA ALA A 83 9.35 5.66 13.33
C ALA A 83 8.58 4.37 13.64
N LEU A 84 8.32 3.53 12.63
CA LEU A 84 7.71 2.21 12.83
C LEU A 84 8.66 1.25 13.56
N GLN A 85 9.96 1.27 13.27
CA GLN A 85 10.93 0.46 14.00
C GLN A 85 10.99 0.84 15.49
N GLU A 86 10.96 2.15 15.78
CA GLU A 86 10.97 2.75 17.13
C GLU A 86 9.60 2.71 17.83
N GLU A 87 8.54 2.33 17.12
CA GLU A 87 7.14 2.35 17.57
C GLU A 87 6.63 3.75 17.95
N ASP A 88 7.22 4.80 17.38
CA ASP A 88 6.81 6.20 17.56
C ASP A 88 5.61 6.53 16.66
N LEU A 89 4.42 6.18 17.14
CA LEU A 89 3.18 6.36 16.38
C LEU A 89 2.81 7.82 16.12
N GLU A 90 3.23 8.75 16.99
CA GLU A 90 3.02 10.18 16.75
C GLU A 90 3.83 10.63 15.53
N LYS A 91 5.11 10.23 15.47
CA LYS A 91 5.97 10.51 14.32
C LYS A 91 5.48 9.81 13.05
N VAL A 92 4.96 8.58 13.14
CA VAL A 92 4.31 7.92 11.98
C VAL A 92 3.14 8.76 11.46
N ARG A 93 2.28 9.27 12.35
CA ARG A 93 1.16 10.14 11.95
C ARG A 93 1.65 11.39 11.25
N ASP A 94 2.63 12.06 11.84
CA ASP A 94 3.14 13.33 11.34
C ASP A 94 3.76 13.18 9.95
N VAL A 95 4.54 12.12 9.73
CA VAL A 95 5.15 11.89 8.41
C VAL A 95 4.11 11.47 7.36
N PHE A 96 3.10 10.67 7.72
CA PHE A 96 1.96 10.42 6.82
C PHE A 96 1.20 11.69 6.47
N ASN A 97 0.99 12.59 7.43
CA ASN A 97 0.32 13.86 7.17
C ASN A 97 1.16 14.78 6.28
N ILE A 98 2.48 14.85 6.51
CA ILE A 98 3.41 15.57 5.61
C ILE A 98 3.29 15.03 4.18
N LEU A 99 3.22 13.71 4.02
CA LEU A 99 3.06 13.10 2.70
C LEU A 99 1.72 13.43 2.05
N LEU A 100 0.61 13.30 2.78
CA LEU A 100 -0.73 13.63 2.27
C LEU A 100 -0.84 15.12 1.89
N TYR A 101 -0.24 16.01 2.69
CA TYR A 101 -0.17 17.45 2.41
C TYR A 101 0.74 17.81 1.24
N SER A 102 1.72 16.96 0.91
CA SER A 102 2.56 17.17 -0.28
C SER A 102 1.83 16.93 -1.61
N LEU A 103 0.68 16.24 -1.57
CA LEU A 103 -0.12 15.95 -2.75
C LEU A 103 -0.85 17.20 -3.24
N PRO A 104 -0.76 17.54 -4.55
CA PRO A 104 -1.52 18.65 -5.14
C PRO A 104 -3.01 18.55 -4.83
N TYR A 105 -3.64 19.67 -4.46
CA TYR A 105 -5.06 19.74 -4.07
C TYR A 105 -6.00 19.05 -5.08
N GLN A 106 -5.70 19.17 -6.38
CA GLN A 106 -6.49 18.64 -7.49
C GLN A 106 -6.50 17.11 -7.56
N LEU A 107 -5.49 16.44 -6.99
CA LEU A 107 -5.40 14.99 -6.97
C LEU A 107 -6.14 14.36 -5.80
N HIS A 108 -6.49 15.14 -4.77
CA HIS A 108 -7.25 14.65 -3.63
C HIS A 108 -8.65 14.21 -4.05
N GLN A 109 -8.96 12.95 -3.79
CA GLN A 109 -10.29 12.39 -4.00
C GLN A 109 -10.91 11.98 -2.66
N LYS A 110 -12.20 12.27 -2.48
CA LYS A 110 -12.98 11.79 -1.33
C LYS A 110 -13.38 10.32 -1.56
N ALA A 111 -12.38 9.45 -1.63
CA ALA A 111 -12.56 8.02 -1.82
C ALA A 111 -11.56 7.26 -0.95
N GLU A 112 -12.02 6.29 -0.17
CA GLU A 112 -11.16 5.47 0.70
C GLU A 112 -10.02 4.81 -0.09
N LYS A 113 -10.33 4.31 -1.30
CA LYS A 113 -9.37 3.72 -2.24
C LYS A 113 -8.23 4.66 -2.63
N PHE A 114 -8.46 5.98 -2.63
CA PHE A 114 -7.42 6.97 -2.92
C PHE A 114 -6.37 6.98 -1.81
N TYR A 115 -6.79 7.09 -0.55
CA TYR A 115 -5.88 7.08 0.60
C TYR A 115 -5.14 5.74 0.71
N HIS A 116 -5.85 4.62 0.47
CA HIS A 116 -5.22 3.30 0.38
C HIS A 116 -4.11 3.27 -0.69
N ALA A 117 -4.39 3.78 -1.89
CA ALA A 117 -3.42 3.77 -2.99
C ALA A 117 -2.18 4.62 -2.69
N ILE A 118 -2.35 5.78 -2.05
CA ILE A 118 -1.24 6.65 -1.65
C ILE A 118 -0.33 5.97 -0.62
N VAL A 119 -0.92 5.45 0.46
CA VAL A 119 -0.15 4.77 1.52
C VAL A 119 0.53 3.52 0.96
N HIS A 120 -0.15 2.79 0.10
CA HIS A 120 0.41 1.64 -0.58
C HIS A 120 1.59 2.01 -1.50
N LEU A 121 1.47 3.06 -2.30
CA LEU A 121 2.56 3.56 -3.15
C LEU A 121 3.77 3.95 -2.30
N PHE A 122 3.53 4.62 -1.18
CA PHE A 122 4.57 5.03 -0.26
C PHE A 122 5.30 3.84 0.36
N PHE A 123 4.56 2.88 0.90
CA PHE A 123 5.13 1.64 1.44
C PHE A 123 5.91 0.83 0.39
N THR A 124 5.41 0.78 -0.85
CA THR A 124 6.13 0.14 -1.97
C THR A 124 7.44 0.87 -2.27
N TYR A 125 7.44 2.20 -2.17
CA TYR A 125 8.61 3.03 -2.41
C TYR A 125 9.69 2.90 -1.32
N MET A 126 9.29 2.63 -0.07
CA MET A 126 10.20 2.38 1.05
C MET A 126 11.08 1.14 0.85
N GLY A 127 10.68 0.19 -0.01
CA GLY A 127 11.44 -1.04 -0.24
C GLY A 127 11.53 -1.96 0.99
N LEU A 128 10.82 -1.62 2.08
CA LEU A 128 10.42 -2.58 3.09
C LEU A 128 9.62 -3.67 2.36
N ASP A 129 9.70 -4.93 2.83
CA ASP A 129 8.90 -6.04 2.32
C ASP A 129 7.42 -5.82 2.70
N VAL A 130 6.85 -4.73 2.21
CA VAL A 130 5.46 -4.39 2.40
C VAL A 130 4.70 -5.30 1.47
N GLN A 131 4.22 -6.39 2.04
CA GLN A 131 3.25 -7.22 1.38
C GLN A 131 1.90 -6.51 1.40
N SER A 132 1.75 -5.46 0.60
CA SER A 132 0.43 -4.95 0.26
C SER A 132 -0.29 -5.99 -0.59
N GLU A 133 -1.57 -6.21 -0.34
CA GLU A 133 -2.37 -7.18 -1.09
C GLU A 133 -2.06 -8.67 -0.87
N VAL A 134 -1.63 -9.08 0.33
CA VAL A 134 -1.61 -10.53 0.63
C VAL A 134 -3.04 -11.06 0.73
N SER A 135 -3.52 -11.57 -0.39
CA SER A 135 -4.77 -12.32 -0.47
C SER A 135 -4.54 -13.70 0.14
N THR A 136 -5.00 -13.89 1.37
CA THR A 136 -5.23 -15.24 1.90
C THR A 136 -6.68 -15.63 1.66
N ALA A 137 -6.97 -16.93 1.67
CA ALA A 137 -8.33 -17.46 1.47
C ALA A 137 -9.37 -16.99 2.51
N ARG A 138 -8.98 -16.26 3.56
CA ARG A 138 -9.84 -15.79 4.67
C ARG A 138 -9.96 -14.26 4.77
N GLY A 139 -9.23 -13.50 3.97
CA GLY A 139 -9.27 -12.02 4.02
C GLY A 139 -7.95 -11.37 3.61
N ARG A 140 -8.00 -10.04 3.47
CA ARG A 140 -6.91 -9.15 3.05
C ARG A 140 -6.74 -8.05 4.10
N ALA A 141 -5.51 -7.82 4.55
CA ALA A 141 -5.13 -6.57 5.22
C ALA A 141 -4.71 -5.55 4.16
N ASP A 142 -4.92 -4.26 4.42
CA ASP A 142 -4.64 -3.22 3.42
C ASP A 142 -3.13 -3.03 3.22
N ALA A 143 -2.34 -3.07 4.31
CA ALA A 143 -0.89 -3.08 4.25
C ALA A 143 -0.28 -3.88 5.41
N ILE A 144 0.93 -4.40 5.19
CA ILE A 144 1.71 -5.12 6.19
C ILE A 144 3.13 -4.63 6.11
N VAL A 145 3.74 -4.36 7.26
CA VAL A 145 5.15 -3.99 7.33
C VAL A 145 5.83 -4.96 8.27
N GLU A 146 6.77 -5.74 7.75
CA GLU A 146 7.47 -6.77 8.49
C GLU A 146 8.91 -6.33 8.79
N PHE A 147 9.28 -6.39 10.07
CA PHE A 147 10.63 -6.20 10.58
C PHE A 147 11.14 -7.54 11.16
N ASP A 148 12.40 -7.57 11.61
CA ASP A 148 12.99 -8.80 12.16
C ASP A 148 12.28 -9.27 13.44
N ASP A 149 11.89 -8.34 14.32
CA ASP A 149 11.33 -8.61 15.65
C ASP A 149 9.81 -8.34 15.74
N LYS A 150 9.23 -7.63 14.77
CA LYS A 150 7.82 -7.21 14.81
C LYS A 150 7.17 -7.18 13.43
N VAL A 151 5.84 -7.18 13.41
CA VAL A 151 5.03 -7.04 12.20
C VAL A 151 3.85 -6.12 12.46
N TYR A 152 3.66 -5.15 11.59
CA TYR A 152 2.50 -4.27 11.57
C TYR A 152 1.48 -4.77 10.56
N CYS A 153 0.22 -4.83 10.94
CA CYS A 153 -0.90 -5.08 10.04
C CYS A 153 -1.81 -3.85 10.05
N PHE A 154 -2.08 -3.27 8.89
CA PHE A 154 -2.87 -2.06 8.75
C PHE A 154 -4.23 -2.34 8.10
N GLU A 155 -5.26 -1.66 8.60
CA GLU A 155 -6.54 -1.48 7.94
C GLU A 155 -6.86 0.02 7.92
N PHE A 156 -7.30 0.53 6.78
CA PHE A 156 -7.51 1.95 6.54
C PHE A 156 -8.99 2.25 6.29
N LYS A 157 -9.49 3.34 6.87
CA LYS A 157 -10.85 3.86 6.67
C LYS A 157 -10.83 5.33 6.31
N LEU A 158 -11.86 5.79 5.60
CA LEU A 158 -12.09 7.21 5.33
C LEU A 158 -13.39 7.68 5.99
N ASP A 159 -13.32 8.79 6.73
CA ASP A 159 -14.46 9.41 7.43
C ASP A 159 -15.24 8.42 8.32
N ARG A 160 -14.54 7.47 8.96
CA ARG A 160 -15.10 6.55 9.97
C ARG A 160 -14.31 6.63 11.27
N SER A 161 -14.16 5.52 11.99
CA SER A 161 -13.31 5.44 13.18
C SER A 161 -12.14 4.48 12.97
N ALA A 162 -11.03 4.76 13.63
CA ALA A 162 -9.89 3.85 13.61
C ALA A 162 -10.22 2.52 14.31
N GLN A 163 -11.12 2.56 15.30
CA GLN A 163 -11.62 1.38 16.01
C GLN A 163 -12.38 0.41 15.08
N GLU A 164 -13.22 0.92 14.16
CA GLU A 164 -13.89 0.06 13.16
C GLU A 164 -12.86 -0.64 12.27
N ALA A 165 -11.80 0.07 11.87
CA ALA A 165 -10.70 -0.50 11.08
C ALA A 165 -9.97 -1.62 11.86
N LEU A 166 -9.66 -1.38 13.13
CA LEU A 166 -9.02 -2.35 14.01
C LEU A 166 -9.87 -3.62 14.21
N GLU A 167 -11.18 -3.46 14.43
CA GLU A 167 -12.11 -4.58 14.57
C GLU A 167 -12.24 -5.40 13.28
N GLN A 168 -12.29 -4.73 12.13
CA GLN A 168 -12.27 -5.38 10.82
C GLN A 168 -10.99 -6.20 10.64
N LEU A 169 -9.82 -5.65 10.98
CA LEU A 169 -8.54 -6.33 10.90
C LEU A 169 -8.49 -7.58 11.79
N LYS A 170 -9.02 -7.49 13.02
CA LYS A 170 -9.12 -8.62 13.96
C LYS A 170 -10.06 -9.71 13.45
N SER A 171 -11.23 -9.33 12.94
CA SER A 171 -12.25 -10.28 12.45
C SER A 171 -11.75 -11.12 11.27
N ARG A 172 -10.84 -10.58 10.45
CA ARG A 172 -10.26 -11.26 9.29
C ARG A 172 -9.17 -12.28 9.66
N GLY A 173 -8.74 -12.33 10.93
CA GLY A 173 -7.78 -13.31 11.42
C GLY A 173 -6.39 -13.18 10.79
N TYR A 174 -6.04 -12.02 10.25
CA TYR A 174 -4.81 -11.86 9.47
C TYR A 174 -3.54 -12.04 10.33
N ALA A 175 -3.62 -11.62 11.59
CA ALA A 175 -2.58 -11.81 12.62
C ALA A 175 -2.17 -13.28 12.82
N ASP A 176 -3.05 -14.23 12.50
CA ASP A 176 -2.86 -15.66 12.79
C ASP A 176 -1.60 -16.21 12.12
N ARG A 177 -1.25 -15.72 10.92
CA ARG A 177 -0.07 -16.21 10.17
C ARG A 177 1.26 -15.89 10.87
N TYR A 178 1.27 -14.89 11.76
CA TYR A 178 2.48 -14.45 12.46
C TYR A 178 2.57 -14.97 13.90
N ARG A 179 1.53 -15.62 14.43
CA ARG A 179 1.46 -16.05 15.84
C ARG A 179 2.59 -16.98 16.29
N ASN A 180 3.16 -17.76 15.36
CA ASN A 180 4.23 -18.73 15.64
C ASN A 180 5.60 -18.25 15.15
N THR A 181 5.73 -16.98 14.76
CA THR A 181 7.00 -16.43 14.24
C THR A 181 7.91 -15.89 15.34
N GLY A 182 7.42 -15.78 16.58
CA GLY A 182 8.11 -15.10 17.68
C GLY A 182 8.10 -13.57 17.55
N LYS A 183 7.56 -13.00 16.46
CA LYS A 183 7.47 -11.56 16.24
C LYS A 183 6.35 -10.93 17.06
N LYS A 184 6.57 -9.70 17.53
CA LYS A 184 5.51 -8.86 18.09
C LYS A 184 4.52 -8.48 16.97
N ILE A 185 3.24 -8.77 17.14
CA ILE A 185 2.22 -8.45 16.14
C ILE A 185 1.49 -7.18 16.58
N ILE A 186 1.49 -6.17 15.73
CA ILE A 186 0.89 -4.87 15.99
C ILE A 186 -0.23 -4.64 14.97
N LEU A 187 -1.46 -4.56 15.46
CA LEU A 187 -2.65 -4.30 14.67
C LEU A 187 -2.93 -2.80 14.69
N MET A 188 -3.02 -2.19 13.51
CA MET A 188 -3.17 -0.76 13.29
C MET A 188 -4.46 -0.49 12.52
N GLY A 189 -5.48 0.00 13.21
CA GLY A 189 -6.61 0.67 12.59
C GLY A 189 -6.27 2.14 12.34
N VAL A 190 -6.53 2.63 11.14
CA VAL A 190 -6.20 4.00 10.74
C VAL A 190 -7.42 4.66 10.11
N ASN A 191 -7.80 5.82 10.60
CA ASN A 191 -8.85 6.64 10.00
C ASN A 191 -8.26 7.90 9.37
N PHE A 192 -8.62 8.13 8.11
CA PHE A 192 -8.36 9.38 7.40
C PHE A 192 -9.58 10.30 7.47
N SER A 193 -9.33 11.60 7.57
CA SER A 193 -10.35 12.62 7.37
C SER A 193 -10.28 13.14 5.94
N SER A 194 -11.37 13.04 5.19
CA SER A 194 -11.44 13.66 3.85
C SER A 194 -11.52 15.18 3.90
N GLU A 195 -12.03 15.73 5.01
CA GLU A 195 -12.15 17.16 5.25
C GLU A 195 -10.77 17.78 5.51
N LYS A 196 -10.02 17.20 6.45
CA LYS A 196 -8.69 17.66 6.83
C LYS A 196 -7.58 17.13 5.93
N ARG A 197 -7.84 16.04 5.20
CA ARG A 197 -6.89 15.32 4.29
C ARG A 197 -5.66 14.81 5.02
N GLU A 198 -5.90 14.25 6.20
CA GLU A 198 -4.88 13.78 7.10
C GLU A 198 -5.31 12.46 7.74
N VAL A 199 -4.36 11.79 8.37
CA VAL A 199 -4.65 10.79 9.39
C VAL A 199 -5.25 11.50 10.60
N ASP A 200 -6.51 11.20 10.88
CA ASP A 200 -7.27 11.80 11.99
C ASP A 200 -7.07 11.00 13.29
N GLU A 201 -7.08 9.67 13.19
CA GLU A 201 -7.04 8.78 14.35
C GLU A 201 -6.31 7.46 14.06
N PHE A 202 -5.63 6.94 15.09
CA PHE A 202 -5.14 5.56 15.15
C PHE A 202 -5.80 4.78 16.28
N ALA A 203 -6.06 3.49 16.04
CA ALA A 203 -6.43 2.51 17.05
C ALA A 203 -5.44 1.34 16.98
N VAL A 204 -4.86 0.97 18.11
CA VAL A 204 -3.73 0.03 18.14
C VAL A 204 -3.94 -1.08 19.14
N GLU A 205 -3.66 -2.31 18.72
CA GLU A 205 -3.63 -3.49 19.59
C GLU A 205 -2.36 -4.29 19.34
N THR A 206 -1.65 -4.64 20.42
CA THR A 206 -0.46 -5.50 20.34
C THR A 206 -0.82 -6.92 20.80
N ILE A 207 -0.47 -7.90 19.97
CA ILE A 207 -0.56 -9.33 20.29
C ILE A 207 0.85 -9.86 20.45
N GLN A 208 1.16 -10.43 21.62
CA GLN A 208 2.39 -11.17 21.83
C GLN A 208 2.28 -12.53 21.14
N ALA A 209 3.18 -12.81 20.19
CA ALA A 209 3.31 -14.16 19.63
C ALA A 209 3.74 -15.13 20.73
N SER A 210 3.13 -16.31 20.77
CA SER A 210 3.53 -17.35 21.71
C SER A 210 4.81 -18.01 21.19
N THR A 211 5.88 -17.95 21.96
CA THR A 211 7.07 -18.77 21.69
C THR A 211 6.69 -20.22 21.98
N SER A 212 6.67 -21.06 20.94
CA SER A 212 6.56 -22.52 21.12
C SER A 212 7.85 -23.08 21.71
#